data_AF-A0A1I7ED24-F1
#
_entry.id   AF-A0A1I7ED24-F1
#
_cell.length_a   1.000
_cell.length_b   1.000
_cell.length_c   1.000
_cell.angle_alpha   90.00
_cell.angle_beta   90.00
_cell.angle_gamma   90.00
#
_symmetry.space_group_name_H-M   'P 1'
#
loop_
_entity.id
_entity.type
_entity.pdbx_description
1 polymer ?
#
loop_
_entity_poly.entity_id
_entity_poly.type
_entity_poly.pdbx_seq_one_letter_code
_entity_poly.pdbx_strand_id
1 'polypeptide(L)'
;MVKPVARIYSRYSSDAAKLLGQSIRLARIERKLTVEGLAERAGLSRGLVQRIERGDMGCAIGAVFETAAIVGIRLLDADQA
;
A
#
# COMPACT_ATOMS: atom_id res chain seq x y z
N MET A 1 -0.22 7.42 -25.02
CA MET A 1 0.89 8.09 -24.30
C MET A 1 1.76 7.03 -23.66
N VAL A 2 3.08 7.06 -23.92
CA VAL A 2 4.05 6.19 -23.24
C VAL A 2 4.17 6.66 -21.79
N LYS A 3 4.05 5.75 -20.81
CA LYS A 3 4.22 6.08 -19.40
C LYS A 3 5.68 6.50 -19.18
N PRO A 4 5.97 7.66 -18.56
CA PRO A 4 7.35 8.09 -18.31
C PRO A 4 8.11 7.00 -17.53
N VAL A 5 9.31 6.66 -17.99
CA VAL A 5 10.15 5.59 -17.41
C VAL A 5 10.54 5.91 -15.96
N ALA A 6 10.71 7.19 -15.64
CA ALA A 6 10.95 7.67 -14.28
C ALA A 6 10.09 8.91 -14.02
N ARG A 7 9.27 8.86 -12.96
CA ARG A 7 8.63 10.06 -12.41
C ARG A 7 9.53 10.62 -11.32
N ILE A 8 9.74 11.92 -11.33
CA ILE A 8 10.45 12.61 -10.25
C ILE A 8 9.49 12.70 -9.07
N TYR A 9 9.86 12.08 -7.96
CA TYR A 9 9.15 12.19 -6.70
C TYR A 9 9.93 13.06 -5.73
N SER A 10 9.22 13.93 -5.01
CA SER A 10 9.83 14.66 -3.90
C SER A 10 10.28 13.67 -2.81
N ARG A 11 11.27 14.07 -2.00
CA ARG A 11 11.68 13.29 -0.84
C ARG A 11 10.50 13.03 0.10
N TYR A 12 9.65 14.05 0.32
CA TYR A 12 8.44 13.95 1.11
C TYR A 12 7.51 12.83 0.62
N SER A 13 7.24 12.77 -0.70
CA SER A 13 6.34 11.77 -1.27
C SER A 13 6.92 10.35 -1.18
N SER A 14 8.23 10.19 -1.41
CA SER A 14 8.92 8.91 -1.28
C SER A 14 8.93 8.41 0.17
N ASP A 15 9.20 9.30 1.12
CA ASP A 15 9.21 8.97 2.55
C ASP A 15 7.80 8.59 3.02
N ALA A 16 6.76 9.34 2.61
CA ALA A 16 5.37 9.03 2.91
C ALA A 16 4.93 7.66 2.35
N ALA A 17 5.26 7.36 1.09
CA ALA A 17 4.93 6.07 0.47
C ALA A 17 5.63 4.89 1.19
N LYS A 18 6.89 5.08 1.58
CA LYS A 18 7.67 4.08 2.32
C LYS A 18 7.08 3.83 3.71
N LEU A 19 6.76 4.90 4.44
CA LEU A 19 6.13 4.79 5.77
C LEU A 19 4.80 4.06 5.67
N LEU A 20 3.93 4.43 4.72
CA LEU A 20 2.65 3.77 4.52
C LEU A 20 2.82 2.27 4.18
N GLY A 21 3.71 1.94 3.25
CA GLY A 21 4.00 0.55 2.90
C GLY A 21 4.49 -0.28 4.09
N GLN A 22 5.36 0.31 4.92
CA GLN A 22 5.84 -0.33 6.14
C GLN A 22 4.74 -0.52 7.19
N SER A 23 3.85 0.46 7.35
CA SER A 23 2.67 0.34 8.23
C SER A 23 1.77 -0.80 7.78
N ILE A 24 1.49 -0.91 6.46
CA ILE A 24 0.68 -2.01 5.90
C ILE A 24 1.32 -3.37 6.21
N ARG A 25 2.62 -3.48 6.00
CA ARG A 25 3.38 -4.70 6.30
C ARG A 25 3.29 -5.07 7.78
N LEU A 26 3.49 -4.11 8.67
CA LEU A 26 3.44 -4.33 10.11
C LEU A 26 2.06 -4.82 10.53
N ALA A 27 1.00 -4.10 10.14
CA ALA A 27 -0.38 -4.46 10.44
C ALA A 27 -0.76 -5.85 9.88
N ARG A 28 -0.26 -6.20 8.68
CA ARG A 28 -0.45 -7.54 8.12
C ARG A 28 0.18 -8.62 9.02
N ILE A 29 1.42 -8.41 9.47
CA ILE A 29 2.16 -9.35 10.34
C ILE A 29 1.47 -9.49 11.69
N GLU A 30 1.06 -8.39 12.32
CA GLU A 30 0.34 -8.39 13.60
C GLU A 30 -0.96 -9.20 13.52
N ARG A 31 -1.64 -9.13 12.37
CA ARG A 31 -2.85 -9.92 12.07
C ARG A 31 -2.57 -11.36 11.61
N LYS A 32 -1.31 -11.79 11.56
CA LYS A 32 -0.87 -13.11 11.07
C LYS A 32 -1.37 -13.42 9.66
N LEU A 33 -1.56 -12.39 8.83
CA LEU A 33 -2.02 -12.54 7.46
C LEU A 33 -0.83 -12.78 6.53
N THR A 34 -0.89 -13.79 5.67
CA THR A 34 0.16 -14.02 4.66
C THR A 34 0.07 -12.99 3.54
N VAL A 35 1.15 -12.79 2.79
CA VAL A 35 1.13 -11.91 1.61
C VAL A 35 0.10 -12.43 0.59
N GLU A 36 0.05 -13.74 0.37
CA GLU A 36 -0.96 -14.39 -0.49
C GLU A 36 -2.38 -14.10 0.01
N GLY A 37 -2.64 -14.28 1.31
CA GLY A 37 -3.97 -14.06 1.87
C GLY A 37 -4.43 -12.60 1.83
N LEU A 38 -3.50 -11.64 1.95
CA LEU A 38 -3.81 -10.23 1.71
C LEU A 38 -4.10 -9.98 0.23
N ALA A 39 -3.32 -10.57 -0.67
CA ALA A 39 -3.48 -10.44 -2.11
C ALA A 39 -4.85 -10.96 -2.58
N GLU A 40 -5.24 -12.16 -2.13
CA GLU A 40 -6.54 -12.75 -2.41
C GLU A 40 -7.70 -11.86 -1.94
N ARG A 41 -7.64 -11.38 -0.69
CA ARG A 41 -8.67 -10.50 -0.12
C ARG A 41 -8.79 -9.16 -0.87
N ALA A 42 -7.68 -8.66 -1.38
CA ALA A 42 -7.63 -7.41 -2.13
C ALA A 42 -7.90 -7.58 -3.63
N GLY A 43 -8.04 -8.82 -4.14
CA GLY A 43 -8.13 -9.10 -5.58
C GLY A 43 -6.86 -8.70 -6.35
N LEU A 44 -5.69 -8.77 -5.70
CA LEU A 44 -4.40 -8.34 -6.24
C LEU A 44 -3.46 -9.55 -6.45
N SER A 45 -2.39 -9.34 -7.20
CA SER A 45 -1.30 -10.31 -7.24
C SER A 45 -0.41 -10.19 -6.00
N ARG A 46 0.20 -11.31 -5.57
CA ARG A 46 1.20 -11.32 -4.50
C ARG A 46 2.33 -10.32 -4.74
N GLY A 47 2.83 -10.26 -5.97
CA GLY A 47 3.90 -9.34 -6.36
C GLY A 47 3.50 -7.88 -6.17
N LEU A 48 2.25 -7.52 -6.46
CA LEU A 48 1.74 -6.17 -6.23
C LEU A 48 1.71 -5.84 -4.73
N VAL A 49 1.21 -6.74 -3.88
CA VAL A 49 1.22 -6.55 -2.41
C VAL A 49 2.65 -6.34 -1.89
N GLN A 50 3.61 -7.13 -2.35
CA GLN A 50 5.02 -6.94 -1.94
C GLN A 50 5.61 -5.60 -2.38
N ARG A 51 5.19 -5.05 -3.53
CA ARG A 51 5.63 -3.72 -3.97
C ARG A 51 4.97 -2.62 -3.13
N ILE A 52 3.70 -2.77 -2.80
CA ILE A 52 2.98 -1.86 -1.89
C ILE A 52 3.68 -1.81 -0.53
N GLU A 53 4.00 -2.96 0.06
CA GLU A 53 4.71 -3.03 1.35
C GLU A 53 6.12 -2.41 1.34
N ARG A 54 6.72 -2.26 0.15
CA ARG A 54 8.01 -1.58 -0.03
C ARG A 54 7.86 -0.08 -0.30
N GLY A 55 6.64 0.43 -0.44
CA GLY A 55 6.36 1.83 -0.77
C GLY A 55 6.58 2.18 -2.24
N ASP A 56 6.43 1.22 -3.16
CA ASP A 56 6.55 1.49 -4.60
C ASP A 56 5.44 2.44 -5.08
N MET A 57 5.84 3.67 -5.39
CA MET A 57 4.97 4.74 -5.88
C MET A 57 4.38 4.49 -7.28
N GLY A 58 4.86 3.47 -7.99
CA GLY A 58 4.27 2.99 -9.24
C GLY A 58 3.03 2.13 -9.06
N CYS A 59 2.70 1.73 -7.83
CA CYS A 59 1.47 1.02 -7.51
C CYS A 59 0.26 1.94 -7.67
N ALA A 60 -0.87 1.40 -8.15
CA ALA A 60 -2.10 2.17 -8.21
C ALA A 60 -2.55 2.53 -6.79
N ILE A 61 -2.91 3.80 -6.58
CA ILE A 61 -3.28 4.29 -5.24
C ILE A 61 -4.47 3.52 -4.65
N GLY A 62 -5.44 3.12 -5.49
CA GLY A 62 -6.56 2.28 -5.06
C GLY A 62 -6.10 0.94 -4.47
N ALA A 63 -5.12 0.27 -5.06
CA ALA A 63 -4.59 -0.98 -4.51
C ALA A 63 -3.90 -0.79 -3.14
N VAL A 64 -3.21 0.34 -2.96
CA VAL A 64 -2.63 0.73 -1.66
C VAL A 64 -3.72 0.96 -0.62
N PHE A 65 -4.81 1.65 -1.01
CA PHE A 65 -5.92 1.94 -0.11
C PHE A 65 -6.69 0.67 0.29
N GLU A 66 -6.99 -0.22 -0.66
CA GLU A 66 -7.65 -1.51 -0.38
C GLU A 66 -6.82 -2.37 0.58
N THR A 67 -5.51 -2.47 0.33
CA THR A 67 -4.62 -3.23 1.24
C THR A 67 -4.54 -2.60 2.64
N ALA A 68 -4.46 -1.27 2.73
CA ALA A 68 -4.51 -0.55 4.00
C ALA A 68 -5.82 -0.80 4.77
N ALA A 69 -6.97 -0.74 4.08
CA ALA A 69 -8.28 -0.99 4.66
C ALA A 69 -8.40 -2.43 5.20
N ILE A 70 -7.97 -3.43 4.44
CA ILE A 70 -8.02 -4.85 4.85
C ILE A 70 -7.19 -5.12 6.11
N VAL A 71 -6.04 -4.46 6.24
CA VAL A 71 -5.18 -4.58 7.44
C VAL A 71 -5.57 -3.60 8.55
N GLY A 72 -6.63 -2.81 8.36
CA GLY A 72 -7.22 -1.93 9.36
C GLY A 72 -6.46 -0.61 9.60
N ILE A 73 -5.69 -0.14 8.62
CA ILE A 73 -5.09 1.20 8.65
C ILE A 73 -6.13 2.20 8.16
N ARG A 74 -6.51 3.13 9.04
CA ARG A 74 -7.36 4.27 8.69
C ARG A 74 -6.49 5.36 8.07
N LEU A 75 -6.68 5.61 6.78
CA LEU A 75 -5.96 6.68 6.05
C LEU A 75 -6.61 8.04 6.22
N LEU A 76 -7.91 8.04 6.50
CA LEU A 76 -8.73 9.22 6.71
C LEU A 76 -9.52 8.99 8.00
N ASP A 77 -9.50 9.95 8.91
CA ASP A 77 -10.44 10.00 10.02
C ASP A 77 -11.76 10.55 9.48
N ALA A 78 -12.56 9.68 8.85
CA ALA A 78 -13.87 10.03 8.33
C ALA A 78 -14.96 10.13 9.42
N ASP A 79 -14.60 9.90 10.69
CA ASP A 79 -15.49 10.03 11.86
C ASP A 79 -15.17 11.32 12.64
N GLN A 80 -15.59 12.45 12.07
CA GLN A 80 -16.08 13.61 12.82
C GLN A 80 -17.32 14.15 12.10
N ALA A 81 -18.46 13.50 12.37
CA ALA A 81 -19.79 14.04 12.23
C ALA A 81 -20.62 13.62 13.43
#